data_AF-A0A5K1FE78-F1
#
_entry.id   AF-A0A5K1FE78-F1
#
_cell.length_a   1.000
_cell.length_b   1.000
_cell.length_c   1.000
_cell.angle_alpha   90.00
_cell.angle_beta   90.00
_cell.angle_gamma   90.00
#
_symmetry.space_group_name_H-M   'P 1'
#
loop_
_entity.id
_entity.type
_entity.pdbx_description
1 polymer ?
#
loop_
_entity_poly.entity_id
_entity_poly.type
_entity_poly.pdbx_seq_one_letter_code
_entity_poly.pdbx_strand_id
1 'polypeptide(L)'
;HVFAFVLAPSINFSSASGGPFLGFANQSNNGNPNNHIFAVEFDTVEQVDLNDRDGNHVGIDVDGVISNTSESAAYYTELDKKERVLLDSQTPIQAWIEYDGMGKQNVTIAPVPHPLKPTRSLISYSIDLSSILLEH
;
A
#
# COMPACT_ATOMS: atom_id res chain seq x y z
N HIS A 1 -13.27 -3.31 2.62
CA HIS A 1 -12.34 -4.20 3.33
C HIS A 1 -11.13 -4.36 2.45
N VAL A 2 -9.97 -4.06 3.02
CA VAL A 2 -8.67 -3.83 2.40
C VAL A 2 -8.39 -4.62 1.12
N PHE A 3 -7.73 -3.96 0.18
CA PHE A 3 -7.00 -4.60 -0.93
C PHE A 3 -5.50 -4.36 -0.75
N ALA A 4 -4.67 -5.33 -1.09
CA ALA A 4 -3.21 -5.16 -1.04
C ALA A 4 -2.54 -5.75 -2.29
N PHE A 5 -1.58 -5.01 -2.85
CA PHE A 5 -0.58 -5.54 -3.77
C PHE A 5 0.60 -6.03 -2.96
N VAL A 6 1.04 -7.29 -3.15
CA VAL A 6 2.04 -7.93 -2.29
C VAL A 6 3.16 -8.55 -3.14
N LEU A 7 4.40 -8.26 -2.76
CA LEU A 7 5.61 -8.97 -3.16
C LEU A 7 6.07 -9.83 -1.99
N ALA A 8 6.19 -11.14 -2.20
CA ALA A 8 6.53 -12.11 -1.17
C ALA A 8 7.37 -13.25 -1.75
N PRO A 9 8.18 -13.95 -0.95
CA PRO A 9 9.02 -15.07 -1.41
C PRO A 9 8.21 -16.29 -1.85
N SER A 10 6.93 -16.36 -1.49
CA SER A 10 6.03 -17.47 -1.80
C SER A 10 4.58 -16.99 -1.93
N ILE A 11 3.78 -17.73 -2.70
CA ILE A 11 2.33 -17.53 -2.80
C ILE A 11 1.54 -18.26 -1.68
N ASN A 12 2.23 -18.95 -0.78
CA ASN A 12 1.61 -19.68 0.32
C ASN A 12 1.34 -18.77 1.53
N PHE A 13 0.10 -18.33 1.67
CA PHE A 13 -0.37 -17.53 2.81
C PHE A 13 -1.25 -18.32 3.78
N SER A 14 -1.10 -19.65 3.85
CA SER A 14 -1.97 -20.50 4.68
C SER A 14 -1.86 -20.23 6.19
N SER A 15 -0.76 -19.65 6.65
CA SER A 15 -0.56 -19.20 8.04
C SER A 15 -0.95 -17.73 8.26
N ALA A 16 -1.30 -16.98 7.22
CA ALA A 16 -1.72 -15.60 7.34
C ALA A 16 -3.18 -15.51 7.82
N SER A 17 -3.53 -14.38 8.40
CA SER A 17 -4.87 -14.10 8.92
C SER A 17 -5.55 -13.00 8.10
N GLY A 18 -6.85 -13.16 7.84
CA GLY A 18 -7.66 -12.09 7.26
C GLY A 18 -7.99 -10.99 8.28
N GLY A 19 -8.84 -10.05 7.88
CA GLY A 19 -9.22 -8.91 8.72
C GLY A 19 -8.04 -7.94 8.87
N PRO A 20 -7.63 -7.58 10.10
CA PRO A 20 -6.60 -6.56 10.34
C PRO A 20 -5.21 -6.98 9.84
N PHE A 21 -4.97 -8.26 9.53
CA PHE A 21 -3.67 -8.73 9.05
C PHE A 21 -3.58 -8.89 7.51
N LEU A 22 -4.60 -8.41 6.80
CA LEU A 22 -4.64 -8.22 5.34
C LEU A 22 -4.38 -9.48 4.50
N GLY A 23 -4.39 -10.66 5.11
CA GLY A 23 -4.14 -11.93 4.44
C GLY A 23 -2.68 -12.22 4.12
N PHE A 24 -1.72 -11.40 4.58
CA PHE A 24 -0.28 -11.66 4.39
C PHE A 24 0.54 -11.76 5.69
N ALA A 25 0.00 -11.29 6.82
CA ALA A 25 0.61 -11.44 8.14
C ALA A 25 -0.34 -12.12 9.13
N ASN A 26 0.10 -12.29 10.36
CA ASN A 26 -0.72 -12.70 11.50
C ASN A 26 -0.17 -12.08 12.79
N GLN A 27 -0.86 -12.30 13.91
CA GLN A 27 -0.47 -11.74 15.22
C GLN A 27 0.95 -12.13 15.66
N SER A 28 1.44 -13.31 15.27
CA SER A 28 2.75 -13.84 15.70
C SER A 28 3.92 -13.38 14.85
N ASN A 29 3.68 -12.95 13.59
CA ASN A 29 4.74 -12.54 12.67
C ASN A 29 4.58 -11.11 12.15
N ASN A 30 3.61 -10.32 12.62
CA ASN A 30 3.43 -8.94 12.20
C ASN A 30 4.68 -8.10 12.49
N GLY A 31 5.37 -7.63 11.45
CA GLY A 31 6.62 -6.88 11.53
C GLY A 31 7.88 -7.74 11.71
N ASN A 32 7.78 -9.07 11.51
CA ASN A 32 8.93 -9.96 11.58
C ASN A 32 9.75 -9.86 10.28
N PRO A 33 11.03 -9.43 10.33
CA PRO A 33 11.85 -9.24 9.13
C PRO A 33 12.16 -10.52 8.34
N ASN A 34 11.85 -11.70 8.89
CA ASN A 34 11.94 -12.96 8.17
C ASN A 34 10.72 -13.23 7.26
N ASN A 35 9.73 -12.34 7.24
CA ASN A 35 8.61 -12.44 6.32
C ASN A 35 9.06 -12.15 4.88
N HIS A 36 9.99 -11.20 4.70
CA HIS A 36 10.49 -10.75 3.40
C HIS A 36 9.36 -10.25 2.49
N ILE A 37 8.44 -9.47 3.07
CA ILE A 37 7.23 -8.99 2.38
C ILE A 37 7.31 -7.49 2.17
N PHE A 38 6.97 -7.06 0.96
CA PHE A 38 6.60 -5.68 0.66
C PHE A 38 5.14 -5.65 0.21
N ALA A 39 4.36 -4.72 0.73
CA ALA A 39 2.99 -4.52 0.27
C ALA A 39 2.62 -3.05 0.08
N VAL A 40 1.65 -2.81 -0.81
CA VAL A 40 0.92 -1.56 -0.92
C VAL A 40 -0.54 -1.85 -0.61
N GLU A 41 -1.02 -1.32 0.50
CA GLU A 41 -2.38 -1.49 0.97
C GLU A 41 -3.30 -0.34 0.54
N PHE A 42 -4.58 -0.65 0.42
CA PHE A 42 -5.67 0.28 0.11
C PHE A 42 -6.78 -0.01 1.14
N ASP A 43 -6.73 0.70 2.26
CA ASP A 43 -7.59 0.44 3.42
C ASP A 43 -8.81 1.37 3.47
N THR A 44 -9.96 0.76 3.75
CA THR A 44 -11.28 1.40 3.90
C THR A 44 -11.79 1.32 5.34
N VAL A 45 -10.97 0.85 6.28
CA VAL A 45 -11.28 0.64 7.69
C VAL A 45 -10.20 1.33 8.50
N GLU A 46 -10.55 1.84 9.68
CA GLU A 46 -9.56 2.41 10.60
C GLU A 46 -9.34 1.42 11.73
N GLN A 47 -8.09 0.99 11.89
CA GLN A 47 -7.60 0.10 12.92
C GLN A 47 -6.65 0.89 13.83
N VAL A 48 -7.23 1.51 14.87
CA VAL A 48 -6.50 2.35 15.82
C VAL A 48 -5.33 1.61 16.47
N ASP A 49 -5.48 0.31 16.75
CA ASP A 49 -4.44 -0.53 17.35
C ASP A 49 -3.26 -0.82 16.40
N LEU A 50 -3.41 -0.55 15.10
CA LEU A 50 -2.37 -0.67 14.07
C LEU A 50 -1.78 0.69 13.66
N ASN A 51 -2.20 1.77 14.32
CA ASN A 51 -1.82 3.15 14.00
C ASN A 51 -2.22 3.59 12.57
N ASP A 52 -3.37 3.13 12.09
CA ASP A 52 -3.92 3.60 10.84
C ASP A 52 -4.09 5.12 10.86
N ARG A 53 -3.81 5.74 9.71
CA ARG A 53 -3.95 7.18 9.56
C ARG A 53 -5.41 7.63 9.63
N ASP A 54 -6.27 6.92 8.91
CA ASP A 54 -7.72 7.12 8.83
C ASP A 54 -8.39 5.92 8.13
N GLY A 55 -9.72 5.85 8.09
CA GLY A 55 -10.45 4.76 7.43
C GLY A 55 -10.54 4.83 5.88
N ASN A 56 -9.64 5.54 5.20
CA ASN A 56 -9.60 5.67 3.73
C ASN A 56 -8.19 6.08 3.28
N HIS A 57 -7.23 5.16 3.35
CA HIS A 57 -5.82 5.46 3.10
C HIS A 57 -5.15 4.44 2.19
N VAL A 58 -4.00 4.86 1.64
CA VAL A 58 -3.06 4.00 0.94
C VAL A 58 -1.80 3.91 1.80
N GLY A 59 -1.25 2.72 1.96
CA GLY A 59 -0.11 2.44 2.81
C GLY A 59 1.01 1.70 2.08
N ILE A 60 2.24 1.85 2.58
CA ILE A 60 3.39 1.03 2.21
C ILE A 60 3.82 0.25 3.45
N ASP A 61 3.85 -1.06 3.29
CA ASP A 61 4.00 -2.04 4.35
C ASP A 61 5.26 -2.88 4.11
N VAL A 62 6.05 -3.07 5.16
CA VAL A 62 7.24 -3.93 5.15
C VAL A 62 7.11 -4.93 6.28
N ASP A 63 7.11 -6.22 5.93
CA ASP A 63 7.08 -7.35 6.84
C ASP A 63 5.90 -7.41 7.83
N GLY A 64 4.94 -6.50 7.74
CA GLY A 64 3.80 -6.40 8.63
C GLY A 64 2.80 -5.37 8.12
N VAL A 65 1.66 -5.27 8.81
CA VAL A 65 0.50 -4.43 8.42
C VAL A 65 0.51 -3.07 9.10
N ILE A 66 1.56 -2.74 9.85
CA ILE A 66 1.76 -1.39 10.36
C ILE A 66 2.55 -0.66 9.29
N SER A 67 1.85 0.19 8.54
CA SER A 67 2.41 1.02 7.47
C SER A 67 3.70 1.74 7.88
N ASN A 68 4.76 1.56 7.09
CA ASN A 68 5.98 2.36 7.18
C ASN A 68 5.72 3.81 6.77
N THR A 69 4.79 4.02 5.84
CA THR A 69 4.22 5.32 5.50
C THR A 69 2.83 5.14 4.92
N SER A 70 1.93 6.07 5.21
CA SER A 70 0.57 6.07 4.66
C SER A 70 0.06 7.48 4.40
N GLU A 71 -0.87 7.59 3.45
CA GLU A 71 -1.52 8.85 3.08
C GLU A 71 -3.01 8.61 2.86
N SER A 72 -3.83 9.57 3.30
CA SER A 72 -5.27 9.56 3.00
C SER A 72 -5.47 9.48 1.49
N ALA A 73 -6.32 8.57 1.02
CA ALA A 73 -6.46 8.27 -0.40
C ALA A 73 -6.88 9.53 -1.18
N ALA A 74 -6.01 9.95 -2.08
CA ALA A 74 -6.16 11.13 -2.88
C ALA A 74 -5.30 11.04 -4.15
N TYR A 75 -5.58 11.91 -5.11
CA TYR A 75 -4.76 12.09 -6.30
C TYR A 75 -4.48 13.58 -6.52
N TYR A 76 -3.38 13.88 -7.21
CA TYR A 76 -3.08 15.26 -7.62
C TYR A 76 -3.60 15.49 -9.03
N THR A 77 -4.37 16.57 -9.24
CA THR A 77 -4.79 16.96 -10.59
C THR A 77 -3.65 17.65 -11.33
N GLU A 78 -3.85 17.92 -12.62
CA GLU A 78 -2.91 18.69 -13.47
C GLU A 78 -2.58 20.10 -12.92
N LEU A 79 -3.43 20.62 -12.02
CA LEU A 79 -3.24 21.92 -11.35
C LEU A 79 -2.60 21.77 -9.96
N ASP A 80 -2.00 20.62 -9.66
CA ASP A 80 -1.41 20.24 -8.35
C ASP A 80 -2.38 20.33 -7.17
N LYS A 81 -3.69 20.24 -7.45
CA LYS A 81 -4.72 20.17 -6.40
C LYS A 81 -4.85 18.73 -5.93
N LYS A 82 -4.71 18.49 -4.62
CA LYS A 82 -5.00 17.19 -3.99
C LYS A 82 -6.51 16.99 -3.90
N GLU A 83 -7.04 16.01 -4.62
CA GLU A 83 -8.45 15.63 -4.61
C GLU A 83 -8.64 14.27 -3.95
N ARG A 84 -9.61 14.19 -3.03
CA ARG A 84 -9.89 12.96 -2.28
C ARG A 84 -10.41 11.87 -3.22
N VAL A 85 -9.92 10.66 -3.00
CA VAL A 85 -10.45 9.42 -3.59
C VAL A 85 -11.12 8.64 -2.47
N LEU A 86 -12.37 8.23 -2.68
CA LEU A 86 -13.05 7.30 -1.79
C LEU A 86 -12.84 5.89 -2.34
N LEU A 87 -12.04 5.09 -1.64
CA LEU A 87 -11.65 3.75 -2.08
C LEU A 87 -12.85 2.79 -2.19
N ASP A 88 -13.90 3.01 -1.41
CA ASP A 88 -15.14 2.22 -1.38
C ASP A 88 -16.27 2.82 -2.24
N SER A 89 -15.98 3.83 -3.07
CA SER A 89 -16.99 4.55 -3.87
C SER A 89 -17.64 3.74 -5.00
N GLN A 90 -17.25 2.49 -5.21
CA GLN A 90 -17.62 1.64 -6.35
C GLN A 90 -17.20 2.22 -7.72
N THR A 91 -16.49 3.36 -7.72
CA THR A 91 -15.85 3.89 -8.92
C THR A 91 -14.55 3.15 -9.14
N PRO A 92 -14.29 2.59 -10.33
CA PRO A 92 -13.00 1.97 -10.60
C PRO A 92 -11.85 2.95 -10.36
N ILE A 93 -10.82 2.50 -9.65
CA ILE A 93 -9.62 3.27 -9.33
C ILE A 93 -8.45 2.56 -10.00
N GLN A 94 -7.58 3.33 -10.64
CA GLN A 94 -6.31 2.83 -11.17
C GLN A 94 -5.19 3.21 -10.20
N ALA A 95 -4.32 2.24 -9.91
CA ALA A 95 -3.12 2.43 -9.12
C ALA A 95 -1.87 2.17 -9.96
N TRP A 96 -0.86 3.01 -9.78
CA TRP A 96 0.49 2.84 -10.32
C TRP A 96 1.45 2.68 -9.15
N ILE A 97 2.08 1.51 -9.07
CA ILE A 97 3.06 1.15 -8.04
C ILE A 97 4.40 1.00 -8.76
N GLU A 98 5.33 1.93 -8.52
CA GLU A 98 6.55 2.07 -9.31
C GLU A 98 7.77 2.14 -8.41
N TYR A 99 8.72 1.25 -8.63
CA TYR A 99 10.03 1.27 -8.00
C TYR A 99 11.09 1.71 -9.02
N ASP A 100 11.95 2.65 -8.66
CA ASP A 100 12.94 3.23 -9.58
C ASP A 100 14.25 2.44 -9.68
N GLY A 101 14.41 1.38 -8.89
CA GLY A 101 15.66 0.59 -8.83
C GLY A 101 16.80 1.27 -8.05
N MET A 102 16.64 2.51 -7.61
CA MET A 102 17.64 3.27 -6.84
C MET A 102 17.20 3.54 -5.39
N GLY A 103 16.11 2.91 -4.96
CA GLY A 103 15.62 3.02 -3.59
C GLY A 103 14.40 3.94 -3.42
N LYS A 104 13.63 4.21 -4.48
CA LYS A 104 12.41 5.02 -4.40
C LYS A 104 11.19 4.24 -4.86
N GLN A 105 10.23 4.10 -3.95
CA GLN A 105 8.91 3.54 -4.20
C GLN A 105 7.87 4.66 -4.31
N ASN A 106 7.25 4.79 -5.47
CA ASN A 106 6.16 5.72 -5.71
C ASN A 106 4.83 4.96 -5.82
N VAL A 107 3.79 5.51 -5.20
CA VAL A 107 2.41 5.03 -5.34
C VAL A 107 1.55 6.19 -5.80
N THR A 108 0.87 6.01 -6.92
CA THR A 108 -0.08 6.97 -7.47
C THR A 108 -1.42 6.28 -7.63
N ILE A 109 -2.51 6.97 -7.30
CA ILE A 109 -3.87 6.48 -7.57
C ILE A 109 -4.66 7.56 -8.31
N ALA A 110 -5.67 7.18 -9.08
CA ALA A 110 -6.68 8.09 -9.61
C ALA A 110 -7.96 7.31 -9.96
N PRO A 111 -9.15 7.93 -9.88
CA PRO A 111 -10.36 7.34 -10.45
C PRO A 111 -10.18 7.10 -11.95
N VAL A 112 -10.62 5.97 -12.49
CA VAL A 112 -10.51 5.63 -13.93
C VAL A 112 -11.12 6.69 -14.87
N PRO A 113 -12.19 7.43 -14.51
CA PRO A 113 -12.65 8.56 -15.33
C PRO A 113 -11.63 9.69 -15.51
N HIS A 114 -10.60 9.77 -14.67
CA HIS A 114 -9.49 10.72 -14.83
C HIS A 114 -8.60 10.28 -16.01
N PRO A 115 -8.34 11.15 -17.00
CA PRO A 115 -7.87 10.71 -18.31
C PRO A 115 -6.41 10.26 -18.36
N LEU A 116 -5.57 10.68 -17.41
CA LEU A 116 -4.13 10.44 -17.41
C LEU A 116 -3.65 10.05 -16.01
N LYS A 117 -2.48 9.42 -15.94
CA LYS A 117 -1.78 9.20 -14.68
C LYS A 117 -1.36 10.57 -14.10
N PRO A 118 -1.68 10.86 -12.83
CA PRO A 118 -1.15 12.04 -12.14
C PRO A 118 0.38 12.11 -12.20
N THR A 119 0.91 13.31 -12.49
CA THR A 119 2.37 13.54 -12.55
C THR A 119 3.04 13.45 -11.17
N ARG A 120 2.29 13.80 -10.11
CA ARG A 120 2.72 13.72 -8.73
C ARG A 120 2.12 12.49 -8.05
N SER A 121 2.99 11.67 -7.45
CA SER A 121 2.56 10.50 -6.70
C SER A 121 1.88 10.88 -5.39
N LEU A 122 0.97 10.02 -4.93
CA LEU A 122 0.36 10.14 -3.60
C LEU A 122 1.41 9.89 -2.51
N ILE A 123 2.18 8.82 -2.66
CA ILE A 123 3.29 8.45 -1.79
C ILE A 123 4.57 8.40 -2.63
N SER A 124 5.66 8.90 -2.05
CA SER A 124 7.03 8.79 -2.56
C SER A 124 7.92 8.43 -1.38
N TYR A 125 8.22 7.15 -1.21
CA TYR A 125 8.92 6.59 -0.05
C TYR A 125 10.33 6.11 -0.44
N SER A 126 11.32 6.42 0.39
CA SER A 126 12.69 5.94 0.17
C SER A 126 12.86 4.59 0.88
N ILE A 127 13.08 3.54 0.10
CA ILE A 127 13.15 2.16 0.56
C ILE A 127 14.03 1.33 -0.37
N ASP A 128 14.95 0.55 0.18
CA ASP A 128 15.77 -0.40 -0.58
C ASP A 128 15.13 -1.79 -0.58
N LEU A 129 14.40 -2.13 -1.65
CA LEU A 129 13.72 -3.42 -1.75
C LEU A 129 14.68 -4.61 -1.81
N SER A 130 15.95 -4.41 -2.18
CA SER A 130 16.94 -5.50 -2.22
C SER A 130 17.34 -6.00 -0.83
N SER A 131 17.15 -5.16 0.19
CA SER A 131 17.37 -5.52 1.59
C SER A 131 16.20 -6.26 2.24
N ILE A 132 15.03 -6.26 1.58
CA ILE A 132 13.76 -6.80 2.10
C ILE A 132 13.42 -8.10 1.39
N LEU A 133 13.40 -8.06 0.05
CA LEU A 133 12.98 -9.18 -0.78
C LEU A 133 14.12 -10.18 -0.97
N LEU A 134 13.79 -11.46 -0.94
CA LEU A 134 14.73 -12.51 -1.32
C LEU A 134 14.86 -12.58 -2.84
N GLU A 135 16.09 -12.73 -3.33
CA GLU A 135 16.32 -13.09 -4.75
C GLU A 135 15.71 -14.47 -5.03
N HIS A 136 15.07 -14.60 -6.19
CA HIS A 136 14.46 -15.84 -6.67
C HIS A 136 15.42 -16.65 -7.53
#